data_AF-A0A946DH64-F1
#
_entry.id   AF-A0A946DH64-F1
#
_cell.length_a   1.000
_cell.length_b   1.000
_cell.length_c   1.000
_cell.angle_alpha   90.00
_cell.angle_beta   90.00
_cell.angle_gamma   90.00
#
_symmetry.space_group_name_H-M   'P 1'
#
loop_
_entity.id
_entity.type
_entity.pdbx_description
1 polymer ?
#
loop_
_entity_poly.entity_id
_entity_poly.type
_entity_poly.pdbx_seq_one_letter_code
_entity_poly.pdbx_strand_id
1 'polypeptide(L)'
;MEKAKTLFKWILVVFALGLISSCASSFRSQPDKSNPIVTVAILPFSNLSNNADAPEHLRGLLSNKLTAKFYKVIPLQQVDERLVDELGITLGEQLSEL
;
A
#
# COMPACT_ATOMS: atom_id res chain seq x y z
N MET A 1 18.71 22.61 -47.85
CA MET A 1 17.95 21.38 -47.49
C MET A 1 18.51 20.66 -46.26
N GLU A 2 19.82 20.65 -46.03
CA GLU A 2 20.42 19.98 -44.85
C GLU A 2 20.00 20.57 -43.50
N LYS A 3 19.96 21.90 -43.39
CA LYS A 3 19.54 22.62 -42.17
C LYS A 3 18.09 22.32 -41.75
N ALA A 4 17.20 22.10 -42.74
CA ALA A 4 15.81 21.73 -42.48
C ALA A 4 15.69 20.29 -41.93
N LYS A 5 16.55 19.38 -42.40
CA LYS A 5 16.60 17.99 -41.93
C LYS A 5 17.16 17.91 -40.50
N THR A 6 18.16 18.71 -40.16
CA THR A 6 18.67 18.78 -38.79
C THR A 6 17.67 19.40 -37.84
N LEU A 7 16.99 20.49 -38.23
CA LEU A 7 15.91 21.09 -37.43
C LEU A 7 14.74 20.12 -37.19
N PHE A 8 14.33 19.37 -38.23
CA PHE A 8 13.29 18.36 -38.10
C PHE A 8 13.68 17.22 -37.14
N LYS A 9 14.95 16.77 -37.19
CA LYS A 9 15.47 15.78 -36.23
C LYS A 9 15.42 16.29 -34.79
N TRP A 10 15.79 17.54 -34.54
CA TRP A 10 15.72 18.13 -33.20
C TRP A 10 14.29 18.24 -32.68
N ILE A 11 13.33 18.61 -33.54
CA ILE A 11 11.90 18.64 -33.19
C ILE A 11 11.41 17.24 -32.79
N LEU A 12 11.80 16.21 -33.55
CA LEU A 12 11.42 14.83 -33.27
C LEU A 12 12.02 14.32 -31.94
N VAL A 13 13.26 14.69 -31.63
CA VAL A 13 13.92 14.37 -30.36
C VAL A 13 13.22 15.04 -29.18
N VAL A 14 12.88 16.33 -29.29
CA VAL A 14 12.17 17.06 -28.23
C VAL A 14 10.76 16.51 -28.03
N PHE A 15 10.05 16.17 -29.11
CA PHE A 15 8.74 15.54 -29.03
C PHE A 15 8.80 14.16 -28.36
N ALA A 16 9.78 13.33 -28.71
CA ALA A 16 10.00 12.04 -28.06
C ALA A 16 10.32 12.19 -26.57
N LEU A 17 11.15 13.17 -26.17
CA LEU A 17 11.43 13.45 -24.77
C LEU A 17 10.18 13.89 -23.99
N GLY A 18 9.29 14.68 -24.61
CA GLY A 18 8.04 15.12 -24.01
C GLY A 18 7.08 13.97 -23.68
N LEU A 19 7.02 12.94 -24.55
CA LEU A 19 6.17 11.77 -24.33
C LEU A 19 6.64 10.90 -23.14
N ILE A 20 7.93 10.88 -22.84
CA ILE A 20 8.49 10.06 -21.75
C ILE A 20 8.36 10.78 -20.39
N SER A 21 8.23 12.12 -20.39
CA SER A 21 8.11 12.91 -19.15
C SER A 21 6.73 12.86 -18.49
N SER A 22 5.73 12.27 -19.13
CA SER A 22 4.33 12.30 -18.67
C SER A 22 3.91 11.01 -17.96
N CYS A 23 4.67 10.55 -16.95
CA CYS A 23 4.24 9.42 -16.12
C CYS A 23 4.86 9.44 -14.72
N ALA A 24 4.75 10.55 -13.98
CA ALA A 24 5.12 10.57 -12.57
C ALA A 24 4.47 11.72 -11.79
N SER A 25 3.15 11.94 -11.94
CA SER A 25 2.45 12.72 -10.90
C SER A 25 2.26 11.81 -9.69
N SER A 26 3.29 11.74 -8.84
CA SER A 26 3.17 11.11 -7.52
C SER A 26 2.23 11.99 -6.69
N PHE A 27 0.94 11.65 -6.69
CA PHE A 27 -0.06 12.32 -5.89
C PHE A 27 0.25 12.03 -4.41
N ARG A 28 1.11 12.84 -3.79
CA ARG A 28 1.33 12.78 -2.34
C ARG A 28 0.01 13.17 -1.68
N SER A 29 -0.64 12.20 -1.06
CA SER A 29 -1.80 12.48 -0.21
C SER A 29 -1.37 13.48 0.85
N GLN A 30 -2.09 14.59 0.94
CA GLN A 30 -1.88 15.54 2.03
C GLN A 30 -2.48 14.97 3.32
N PRO A 31 -1.90 15.27 4.50
CA PRO A 31 -2.53 14.95 5.77
C PRO A 31 -3.91 15.59 5.83
N ASP A 32 -4.93 14.80 6.16
CA ASP A 32 -6.28 15.32 6.38
C ASP A 32 -6.28 16.13 7.69
N LYS A 33 -6.46 17.44 7.58
CA LYS A 33 -6.45 18.36 8.72
C LYS A 33 -7.62 18.12 9.69
N SER A 34 -8.69 17.49 9.21
CA SER A 34 -9.85 17.12 10.04
C SER A 34 -9.67 15.77 10.76
N ASN A 35 -8.62 15.02 10.40
CA ASN A 35 -8.32 13.73 10.97
C ASN A 35 -7.18 13.89 11.99
N PRO A 36 -7.46 13.87 13.32
CA PRO A 36 -6.39 13.80 14.30
C PRO A 36 -5.53 12.55 14.03
N ILE A 37 -4.24 12.56 14.40
CA ILE A 37 -3.39 11.36 14.27
C ILE A 37 -3.95 10.28 15.21
N VAL A 38 -4.83 9.42 14.69
CA VAL A 38 -5.44 8.33 15.45
C VAL A 38 -4.48 7.15 15.45
N THR A 39 -4.29 6.54 16.63
CA THR A 39 -3.62 5.24 16.75
C THR A 39 -4.62 4.15 16.37
N VAL A 40 -4.28 3.33 15.39
CA VAL A 40 -5.17 2.29 14.85
C VAL A 40 -4.57 0.91 15.11
N ALA A 41 -5.36 0.05 15.77
CA ALA A 41 -5.10 -1.38 15.83
C ALA A 41 -5.85 -2.06 14.68
N ILE A 42 -5.16 -2.87 13.88
CA ILE A 42 -5.79 -3.66 12.82
C ILE A 42 -5.93 -5.09 13.34
N LEU A 43 -7.17 -5.50 13.58
CA LEU A 43 -7.49 -6.85 14.03
C LEU A 43 -7.33 -7.88 12.89
N PRO A 44 -7.11 -9.16 13.21
CA PRO A 44 -7.18 -10.25 12.25
C PRO A 44 -8.52 -10.28 11.50
N PHE A 45 -8.48 -10.58 10.21
CA PHE A 45 -9.69 -10.67 9.39
C PHE A 45 -10.26 -12.09 9.41
N SER A 46 -11.59 -12.19 9.39
CA SER A 46 -12.27 -13.46 9.11
C SER A 46 -11.94 -13.91 7.68
N ASN A 47 -11.44 -15.13 7.53
CA ASN A 47 -11.19 -15.71 6.22
C ASN A 47 -12.46 -16.37 5.66
N LEU A 48 -13.07 -15.74 4.66
CA LEU A 48 -14.20 -16.31 3.91
C LEU A 48 -13.78 -16.73 2.49
N SER A 49 -12.47 -16.91 2.27
CA SER A 49 -11.90 -17.32 0.99
C SER A 49 -11.32 -18.73 1.10
N ASN A 50 -10.92 -19.30 -0.05
CA ASN A 50 -10.21 -20.56 -0.13
C ASN A 50 -8.68 -20.42 0.03
N ASN A 51 -8.18 -19.21 0.31
CA ASN A 51 -6.75 -18.94 0.47
C ASN A 51 -6.45 -18.68 1.95
N ALA A 52 -5.66 -19.55 2.58
CA ALA A 52 -5.29 -19.45 3.99
C ALA A 52 -4.54 -18.15 4.32
N ASP A 53 -3.73 -17.63 3.39
CA ASP A 53 -2.86 -16.48 3.60
C ASP A 53 -3.54 -15.13 3.32
N ALA A 54 -4.77 -15.17 2.78
CA ALA A 54 -5.49 -13.96 2.38
C ALA A 54 -5.70 -12.94 3.52
N PRO A 55 -6.07 -13.35 4.75
CA PRO A 55 -6.23 -12.41 5.87
C PRO A 55 -4.95 -11.65 6.18
N GLU A 56 -3.81 -12.35 6.29
CA GLU A 56 -2.53 -11.73 6.63
C GLU A 56 -2.08 -10.77 5.53
N HIS A 57 -2.20 -11.21 4.26
CA HIS A 57 -1.84 -10.39 3.12
C HIS A 57 -2.65 -9.08 3.05
N LEU A 58 -3.98 -9.18 3.18
CA LEU A 58 -4.86 -8.01 3.17
C LEU A 58 -4.60 -7.08 4.35
N ARG A 59 -4.29 -7.64 5.52
CA ARG A 59 -3.99 -6.88 6.73
C ARG A 59 -2.69 -6.09 6.58
N GLY A 60 -1.66 -6.67 5.96
CA GLY A 60 -0.43 -5.97 5.58
C GLY A 60 -0.68 -4.82 4.59
N LEU A 61 -1.49 -5.06 3.55
CA LEU A 61 -1.88 -4.01 2.59
C LEU A 61 -2.63 -2.85 3.26
N LEU A 62 -3.54 -3.16 4.19
CA LEU A 62 -4.28 -2.14 4.93
C LEU A 62 -3.35 -1.33 5.84
N SER A 63 -2.44 -1.99 6.55
CA SER A 63 -1.41 -1.33 7.39
C SER A 63 -0.60 -0.33 6.58
N ASN A 64 -0.11 -0.73 5.40
CA ASN A 64 0.65 0.13 4.50
C ASN A 64 -0.20 1.32 4.01
N LYS A 65 -1.45 1.07 3.66
CA LYS A 65 -2.37 2.11 3.16
C LYS A 65 -2.72 3.14 4.24
N LEU A 66 -2.91 2.70 5.49
CA LEU A 66 -3.19 3.59 6.63
C LEU A 66 -1.95 4.38 7.03
N THR A 67 -0.77 3.75 7.05
CA THR A 67 0.50 4.45 7.30
C THR A 67 0.76 5.53 6.25
N ALA A 68 0.51 5.23 4.97
CA ALA A 68 0.58 6.22 3.88
C ALA A 68 -0.44 7.36 4.00
N LYS A 69 -1.46 7.20 4.85
CA LYS A 69 -2.47 8.22 5.19
C LYS A 69 -2.22 8.86 6.56
N PHE A 70 -1.00 8.76 7.09
CA PHE A 70 -0.56 9.41 8.32
C PHE A 70 -1.24 8.89 9.61
N TYR A 71 -1.84 7.68 9.57
CA TYR A 71 -2.28 7.01 10.78
C TYR A 71 -1.11 6.36 11.51
N LYS A 72 -1.17 6.32 12.85
CA LYS A 72 -0.21 5.56 13.66
C LYS A 72 -0.71 4.13 13.81
N VAL A 73 -0.28 3.24 12.92
CA VAL A 73 -0.68 1.83 12.97
C VAL A 73 0.15 1.09 14.02
N ILE A 74 -0.50 0.34 14.90
CA ILE A 74 0.17 -0.56 15.85
C ILE A 74 0.75 -1.75 15.06
N PRO A 75 2.01 -2.19 15.33
CA PRO A 75 2.59 -3.35 14.67
C PRO A 75 1.67 -4.58 14.75
N LEU A 76 1.47 -5.27 13.62
CA LEU A 76 0.50 -6.37 13.53
C LEU A 76 0.79 -7.48 14.55
N GLN A 77 2.07 -7.85 14.70
CA GLN A 77 2.52 -8.85 15.66
C GLN A 77 2.21 -8.44 17.11
N GLN A 78 2.38 -7.16 17.46
CA GLN A 78 2.02 -6.66 18.79
C GLN A 78 0.50 -6.71 19.03
N VAL A 79 -0.32 -6.50 18.00
CA VAL A 79 -1.77 -6.69 18.13
C VAL A 79 -2.08 -8.16 18.41
N ASP A 80 -1.44 -9.09 17.69
CA ASP A 80 -1.68 -10.52 17.84
C ASP A 80 -1.25 -11.04 19.22
N GLU A 81 -0.07 -10.64 19.70
CA GLU A 81 0.40 -10.92 21.06
C GLU A 81 -0.61 -10.45 22.10
N ARG A 82 -1.12 -9.21 22.00
CA ARG A 82 -2.12 -8.69 22.95
C ARG A 82 -3.45 -9.43 22.88
N LEU A 83 -3.90 -9.80 21.69
CA LEU A 83 -5.15 -10.55 21.54
C LEU A 83 -5.06 -11.93 22.21
N VAL A 84 -3.90 -12.59 22.11
CA VAL A 84 -3.65 -13.88 22.77
C VAL A 84 -3.50 -13.68 24.27
N ASP A 85 -2.60 -12.79 24.69
CA ASP A 85 -2.18 -12.66 26.10
C ASP A 85 -3.26 -12.03 26.98
N GLU A 86 -3.98 -11.02 26.48
CA GLU A 86 -4.95 -10.26 27.28
C GLU A 86 -6.38 -10.78 27.11
N LEU A 87 -6.74 -11.33 25.94
CA LEU A 87 -8.11 -11.71 25.61
C LEU A 87 -8.30 -13.21 25.36
N GLY A 88 -7.22 -14.00 25.29
CA GLY A 88 -7.28 -15.43 24.98
C GLY A 88 -7.81 -15.72 23.57
N ILE A 89 -7.77 -14.74 22.66
CA ILE A 89 -8.26 -14.88 21.29
C ILE A 89 -7.14 -15.48 20.45
N THR A 90 -7.37 -16.68 19.92
CA THR A 90 -6.48 -17.33 18.95
C THR A 90 -7.12 -17.31 17.56
N LEU A 91 -6.29 -17.40 16.51
CA LEU A 91 -6.76 -17.33 15.12
C LEU A 91 -7.54 -18.59 14.68
N GLY A 92 -7.51 -19.66 15.49
CA GLY A 92 -7.97 -20.98 15.10
C GLY A 92 -7.10 -21.54 13.98
N GLU A 93 -6.30 -22.56 14.27
CA GLU A 93 -5.62 -23.29 13.18
C GLU A 93 -6.66 -24.04 12.35
N GLN A 94 -6.56 -23.93 11.03
CA GLN A 94 -7.08 -25.01 10.19
C GLN A 94 -6.19 -26.23 10.45
N LEU A 95 -6.81 -27.36 10.82
CA LEU A 95 -6.14 -28.65 10.87
C LEU A 95 -5.40 -28.85 9.54
N SER A 96 -4.06 -28.80 9.56
CA SER A 96 -3.28 -29.39 8.48
C SER A 96 -3.55 -30.88 8.57
N GLU A 97 -4.28 -31.45 7.62
CA GLU A 97 -4.46 -32.90 7.56
C GLU A 97 -3.07 -33.54 7.53
N LEU A 98 -2.78 -34.32 8.58
CA LEU A 98 -1.60 -35.18 8.72
C LEU A 98 -1.62 -36.30 7.69
#